data_AF-A0A1X9T3Y5-F1
#
_entry.id   AF-A0A1X9T3Y5-F1
#
_cell.length_a   1.000
_cell.length_b   1.000
_cell.length_c   1.000
_cell.angle_alpha   90.00
_cell.angle_beta   90.00
_cell.angle_gamma   90.00
#
_symmetry.space_group_name_H-M   'P 1'
#
loop_
_entity.id
_entity.type
_entity.pdbx_description
1 polymer ?
#
loop_
_entity_poly.entity_id
_entity_poly.type
_entity_poly.pdbx_seq_one_letter_code
_entity_poly.pdbx_strand_id
1 'polypeptide(L)'
;MNEVVLFENKDFGNIRVLGNYLNPLFCLSDICKILNVKRVNSIRDMIDREFDKGGVFEYTPFQTRGGKQKFIMITEPELYFILMRSDKPKARPFRQWVINEVLPKIRQQGYYSSNQKVALQDRRLDLPDTPCRDIIEQQIKKIEMKENVEFVSLISYEIKETFKDGKQSTNKKVHFNVRKRRDI
;
A
#
# COMPACT_ATOMS: atom_id res chain seq x y z
N MET A 1 10.55 -20.24 12.91
CA MET A 1 11.75 -19.93 12.11
C MET A 1 11.40 -18.65 11.36
N ASN A 2 11.97 -17.50 11.74
CA ASN A 2 11.58 -16.22 11.13
C ASN A 2 12.18 -16.17 9.71
N GLU A 3 11.31 -16.02 8.71
CA GLU A 3 11.73 -15.88 7.32
C GLU A 3 12.44 -14.53 7.16
N VAL A 4 13.66 -14.55 6.60
CA VAL A 4 14.41 -13.34 6.29
C VAL A 4 14.05 -12.95 4.87
N VAL A 5 13.40 -11.81 4.70
CA VAL A 5 13.13 -11.24 3.38
C VAL A 5 14.13 -10.12 3.13
N LEU A 6 14.82 -10.18 1.99
CA LEU A 6 15.65 -9.07 1.54
C LEU A 6 14.76 -8.05 0.86
N PHE A 7 14.60 -6.89 1.47
CA PHE A 7 13.92 -5.78 0.82
C PHE A 7 14.93 -5.04 -0.06
N GLU A 8 14.79 -5.21 -1.39
CA GLU A 8 15.60 -4.50 -2.37
C GLU A 8 14.85 -3.28 -2.89
N ASN A 9 15.48 -2.12 -2.78
CA ASN A 9 14.96 -0.89 -3.35
C ASN A 9 16.07 -0.18 -4.13
N LYS A 10 15.75 0.29 -5.34
CA LYS A 10 16.75 0.95 -6.21
C LYS A 10 17.39 2.19 -5.57
N ASP A 11 16.65 2.90 -4.72
CA ASP A 11 17.11 4.13 -4.07
C ASP A 11 17.67 3.90 -2.66
N PHE A 12 17.12 2.92 -1.93
CA PHE A 12 17.46 2.60 -0.54
C PHE A 12 18.36 1.37 -0.39
N GLY A 13 18.73 0.69 -1.46
CA GLY A 13 19.56 -0.52 -1.40
C GLY A 13 18.85 -1.68 -0.72
N ASN A 14 19.63 -2.54 -0.07
CA ASN A 14 19.17 -3.80 0.49
C ASN A 14 19.03 -3.71 2.01
N ILE A 15 17.83 -3.98 2.53
CA ILE A 15 17.53 -4.01 3.96
C ILE A 15 17.10 -5.43 4.32
N ARG A 16 17.74 -6.02 5.34
CA ARG A 16 17.25 -7.27 5.93
C ARG A 16 16.00 -7.00 6.75
N VAL A 17 14.92 -7.73 6.43
CA VAL A 17 13.64 -7.67 7.12
C VAL A 17 13.30 -9.05 7.67
N LEU A 18 12.78 -9.09 8.90
CA LEU A 18 12.24 -10.28 9.55
C LEU A 18 10.75 -10.08 9.84
N GLY A 19 10.06 -11.17 10.15
CA GLY A 19 8.66 -11.13 10.57
C GLY A 19 7.72 -11.30 9.39
N ASN A 20 6.55 -10.68 9.46
CA ASN A 20 5.52 -10.77 8.43
C ASN A 20 5.03 -9.36 8.04
N TYR A 21 4.12 -9.29 7.08
CA TYR A 21 3.60 -8.02 6.57
C TYR A 21 2.88 -7.17 7.62
N LEU A 22 2.39 -7.76 8.73
CA LEU A 22 1.73 -7.05 9.82
C LEU A 22 2.70 -6.56 10.88
N ASN A 23 3.79 -7.30 11.10
CA ASN A 23 4.78 -7.01 12.13
C ASN A 23 6.19 -7.20 11.55
N PRO A 24 6.62 -6.31 10.65
CA PRO A 24 7.96 -6.37 10.09
C PRO A 24 8.99 -5.81 11.09
N LEU A 25 10.17 -6.42 11.10
CA LEU A 25 11.33 -5.96 11.84
C LEU A 25 12.48 -5.66 10.88
N PHE A 26 13.10 -4.50 11.00
CA PHE A 26 14.11 -3.99 10.08
C PHE A 26 15.49 -3.96 10.70
N CYS A 27 16.52 -4.38 9.95
CA CYS A 27 17.88 -4.36 10.47
C CYS A 27 18.43 -2.93 10.61
N LEU A 28 18.63 -2.48 11.85
CA LEU A 28 19.13 -1.14 12.16
C LEU A 28 20.48 -0.86 11.51
N SER A 29 21.38 -1.85 11.48
CA SER A 29 22.70 -1.67 10.89
C SER A 29 22.66 -1.39 9.39
N ASP A 30 21.68 -1.95 8.68
CA ASP A 30 21.54 -1.74 7.23
C ASP A 30 20.97 -0.35 6.96
N ILE A 31 19.96 0.06 7.74
CA ILE A 31 19.43 1.43 7.71
C ILE A 31 20.54 2.46 7.98
N CYS A 32 21.36 2.24 9.02
CA CYS A 32 22.48 3.13 9.32
C CYS A 32 23.49 3.20 8.17
N LYS A 33 23.78 2.10 7.48
CA LYS A 33 24.66 2.11 6.29
C LYS A 33 24.07 2.95 5.17
N ILE A 34 22.77 2.78 4.88
CA ILE A 34 22.05 3.52 3.82
C ILE A 34 22.05 5.02 4.10
N LEU A 35 21.83 5.40 5.37
CA LEU A 35 21.86 6.79 5.81
C LEU A 35 23.28 7.34 6.02
N ASN A 36 24.32 6.54 5.79
CA ASN A 36 25.72 6.88 6.05
C ASN A 36 25.95 7.36 7.50
N VAL A 37 25.37 6.63 8.46
CA VAL A 37 25.50 6.84 9.91
C VAL A 37 26.42 5.77 10.48
N LYS A 38 27.57 6.19 11.02
CA LYS A 38 28.58 5.26 11.54
C LYS A 38 28.21 4.65 12.90
N ARG A 39 27.60 5.44 13.79
CA ARG A 39 27.34 5.05 15.18
C ARG A 39 25.94 4.46 15.36
N VAL A 40 25.82 3.16 15.10
CA VAL A 40 24.56 2.40 15.25
C VAL A 40 24.00 2.50 16.68
N ASN A 41 24.84 2.31 17.70
CA ASN A 41 24.41 2.41 19.11
C ASN A 41 23.84 3.79 19.45
N SER A 42 24.38 4.87 18.86
CA SER A 42 23.84 6.21 19.08
C SER A 42 22.43 6.38 18.53
N ILE A 43 22.07 5.65 17.47
CA ILE A 43 20.71 5.65 16.92
C ILE A 43 19.78 4.80 17.78
N ARG A 44 20.26 3.63 18.23
CA ARG A 44 19.54 2.81 19.21
C ARG A 44 19.19 3.61 20.46
N ASP A 45 20.16 4.29 21.07
CA ASP A 45 19.93 5.09 22.28
C ASP A 45 18.99 6.27 22.03
N MET A 46 18.97 6.80 20.80
CA MET A 46 18.05 7.85 20.40
C MET A 46 16.61 7.32 20.28
N ILE A 47 16.43 6.13 19.69
CA ILE A 47 15.14 5.43 19.67
C ILE A 47 14.71 5.18 21.12
N ASP A 48 15.57 4.59 21.94
CA ASP A 48 15.20 4.23 23.31
C ASP A 48 14.74 5.44 24.13
N ARG A 49 15.35 6.61 23.94
CA ARG A 49 14.88 7.86 24.56
C ARG A 49 13.55 8.38 24.02
N GLU A 50 13.29 8.25 22.73
CA GLU A 50 12.04 8.71 22.11
C GLU A 50 10.84 7.90 22.62
N PHE A 51 11.04 6.60 22.84
CA PHE A 51 10.00 5.67 23.27
C PHE A 51 10.00 5.44 24.79
N ASP A 52 10.46 6.41 25.59
CA ASP A 52 10.47 6.35 27.07
C ASP A 52 11.15 5.11 27.67
N LYS A 53 12.28 4.69 27.08
CA LYS A 53 13.00 3.42 27.35
C LYS A 53 12.21 2.15 27.02
N GLY A 54 11.17 2.30 26.19
CA GLY A 54 10.34 1.25 25.64
C GLY A 54 10.70 0.88 24.20
N GLY A 55 11.92 1.21 23.73
CA GLY A 55 12.38 0.80 22.42
C GLY A 55 12.44 -0.74 22.30
N VAL A 56 11.95 -1.27 21.19
CA VAL A 56 11.88 -2.71 20.92
C VAL A 56 13.10 -3.12 20.09
N PHE A 57 14.04 -3.79 20.73
CA PHE A 57 15.29 -4.21 20.11
C PHE A 57 15.44 -5.73 20.11
N GLU A 58 15.10 -6.39 19.01
CA GLU A 58 15.34 -7.83 18.84
C GLU A 58 16.78 -8.07 18.35
N TYR A 59 17.48 -9.02 18.99
CA TYR A 59 18.85 -9.38 18.63
C TYR A 59 18.86 -10.70 17.86
N THR A 60 18.97 -10.62 16.54
CA THR A 60 18.93 -11.80 15.67
C THR A 60 20.32 -12.14 15.13
N PRO A 61 20.79 -13.41 15.24
CA PRO A 61 22.07 -13.81 14.67
C PRO A 61 21.99 -13.97 13.16
N PHE A 62 22.89 -13.33 12.43
CA PHE A 62 23.07 -13.52 10.99
C PHE A 62 24.48 -14.00 10.68
N GLN A 63 24.61 -14.85 9.67
CA GLN A 63 25.91 -15.25 9.13
C GLN A 63 26.53 -14.07 8.37
N THR A 64 27.78 -13.75 8.70
CA THR A 64 28.58 -12.74 8.00
C THR A 64 29.91 -13.35 7.57
N ARG A 65 30.71 -12.59 6.81
CA ARG A 65 32.10 -12.98 6.48
C ARG A 65 32.97 -13.21 7.72
N GLY A 66 32.66 -12.54 8.83
CA GLY A 66 33.34 -12.71 10.13
C GLY A 66 32.67 -13.74 11.05
N GLY A 67 31.78 -14.58 10.54
CA GLY A 67 31.02 -15.56 11.33
C GLY A 67 29.64 -15.04 11.77
N LYS A 68 28.99 -15.76 12.70
CA LYS A 68 27.67 -15.39 13.22
C LYS A 68 27.77 -14.16 14.12
N GLN A 69 27.08 -13.09 13.73
CA GLN A 69 27.01 -11.83 14.50
C GLN A 69 25.56 -11.49 14.83
N LYS A 70 25.31 -10.91 16.01
CA LYS A 70 23.99 -10.43 16.41
C LYS A 70 23.73 -9.05 15.80
N PHE A 71 22.58 -8.89 15.19
CA PHE A 71 22.11 -7.62 14.63
C PHE A 71 20.90 -7.13 15.40
N ILE A 72 20.80 -5.81 15.56
CA ILE A 72 19.65 -5.15 16.16
C ILE A 72 18.57 -5.00 15.09
N MET A 73 17.39 -5.53 15.38
CA MET A 73 16.20 -5.42 14.59
C MET A 73 15.23 -4.47 15.31
N ILE A 74 14.68 -3.52 14.56
CA ILE A 74 13.76 -2.48 15.05
C ILE A 74 12.40 -2.61 14.38
N THR A 75 11.37 -2.12 15.03
CA THR A 75 9.99 -2.09 14.55
C THR A 75 9.77 -0.98 13.52
N GLU A 76 8.64 -1.04 12.83
CA GLU A 76 8.22 -0.04 11.85
C GLU A 76 8.07 1.39 12.44
N PRO A 77 7.45 1.60 13.62
CA PRO A 77 7.43 2.93 14.24
C PRO A 77 8.82 3.52 14.48
N GLU A 78 9.78 2.70 14.90
CA GLU A 78 11.15 3.13 15.16
C GLU A 78 11.91 3.45 13.87
N LEU A 79 11.65 2.69 12.79
CA LEU A 79 12.13 3.01 11.45
C LEU A 79 11.61 4.38 11.00
N TYR A 80 10.30 4.62 11.13
CA TYR A 80 9.68 5.89 10.75
C TYR A 80 10.23 7.06 11.55
N PHE A 81 10.43 6.88 12.86
CA PHE A 81 11.10 7.88 13.68
C PHE A 81 12.49 8.25 13.12
N ILE A 82 13.34 7.25 12.82
CA ILE A 82 14.68 7.49 12.25
C ILE A 82 14.58 8.27 10.92
N LEU A 83 13.73 7.82 10.00
CA LEU A 83 13.64 8.42 8.66
C LEU A 83 13.07 9.84 8.70
N MET A 84 12.10 10.09 9.56
CA MET A 84 11.49 11.42 9.75
C MET A 84 12.44 12.39 10.46
N ARG A 85 13.29 11.91 11.36
CA ARG A 85 14.23 12.76 12.11
C ARG A 85 15.55 13.01 11.38
N SER A 86 15.99 12.10 10.52
CA SER A 86 17.32 12.16 9.90
C SER A 86 17.51 13.38 9.00
N ASP A 87 18.64 14.07 9.09
CA ASP A 87 19.02 15.15 8.16
C ASP A 87 19.65 14.64 6.85
N LYS A 88 19.86 13.33 6.72
CA LYS A 88 20.63 12.74 5.62
C LYS A 88 19.88 12.86 4.29
N PRO A 89 20.60 13.11 3.17
CA PRO A 89 19.99 13.22 1.83
C PRO A 89 19.14 12.00 1.45
N LYS A 90 19.57 10.80 1.85
CA LYS A 90 18.83 9.54 1.57
C LYS A 90 17.49 9.44 2.29
N ALA A 91 17.30 10.13 3.43
CA ALA A 91 16.02 10.16 4.14
C ALA A 91 15.07 11.26 3.62
N ARG A 92 15.58 12.25 2.88
CA ARG A 92 14.78 13.38 2.38
C ARG A 92 13.63 12.96 1.45
N PRO A 93 13.82 12.05 0.46
CA PRO A 93 12.73 11.63 -0.41
C PRO A 93 11.55 11.05 0.37
N PHE A 94 11.82 10.18 1.36
CA PHE A 94 10.80 9.62 2.23
C PHE A 94 10.03 10.73 2.97
N ARG A 95 10.73 11.66 3.62
CA ARG A 95 10.07 12.78 4.33
C ARG A 95 9.21 13.63 3.41
N GLN A 96 9.72 13.99 2.23
CA GLN A 96 8.99 14.81 1.27
C GLN A 96 7.75 14.08 0.75
N TRP A 97 7.85 12.79 0.48
CA TRP A 97 6.71 11.97 0.09
C TRP A 97 5.66 11.88 1.20
N VAL A 98 6.07 11.60 2.44
CA VAL A 98 5.15 11.52 3.59
C VAL A 98 4.44 12.86 3.83
N ILE A 99 5.18 13.96 3.85
CA ILE A 99 4.66 15.29 4.22
C ILE A 99 3.83 15.93 3.11
N ASN A 100 4.24 15.81 1.84
CA ASN A 100 3.56 16.49 0.74
C ASN A 100 2.49 15.63 0.07
N GLU A 101 2.56 14.30 0.20
CA GLU A 101 1.64 13.39 -0.47
C GLU A 101 0.80 12.57 0.50
N VAL A 102 1.43 11.79 1.39
CA VAL A 102 0.73 10.82 2.23
C VAL A 102 -0.18 11.50 3.26
N LEU A 103 0.39 12.33 4.13
CA LEU A 103 -0.36 12.98 5.21
C LEU A 103 -1.43 13.95 4.69
N PRO A 104 -1.19 14.75 3.63
CA PRO A 104 -2.23 15.59 3.06
C PRO A 104 -3.41 14.79 2.48
N LYS A 105 -3.15 13.67 1.80
CA LYS A 105 -4.22 12.79 1.29
C LYS A 105 -5.01 12.17 2.43
N ILE A 106 -4.35 11.66 3.47
CA ILE A 106 -5.04 11.12 4.66
C ILE A 106 -5.90 12.21 5.32
N ARG A 107 -5.38 13.43 5.50
CA ARG A 107 -6.16 14.54 6.09
C ARG A 107 -7.39 14.91 5.27
N GLN A 108 -7.31 14.85 3.94
CA GLN A 108 -8.40 15.23 3.03
C GLN A 108 -9.43 14.11 2.83
N GLN A 109 -8.97 12.87 2.68
CA GLN A 109 -9.78 11.73 2.24
C GLN A 109 -10.05 10.71 3.37
N GLY A 110 -9.34 10.82 4.50
CA GLY A 110 -9.37 9.84 5.58
C GLY A 110 -8.50 8.60 5.34
N TYR A 111 -7.92 8.44 4.15
CA TYR A 111 -7.08 7.29 3.79
C TYR A 111 -5.98 7.66 2.78
N TYR A 112 -5.00 6.76 2.60
CA TYR A 112 -3.99 6.84 1.54
C TYR A 112 -4.07 5.58 0.68
N SER A 113 -4.14 5.75 -0.64
CA SER A 113 -4.02 4.65 -1.60
C SER A 113 -2.92 4.97 -2.59
N SER A 114 -1.90 4.10 -2.68
CA SER A 114 -0.83 4.19 -3.68
C SER A 114 -1.36 3.96 -5.10
N ASN A 115 -2.49 3.28 -5.22
CA ASN A 115 -3.24 3.21 -6.46
C ASN A 115 -4.01 4.51 -6.63
N GLN A 116 -3.45 5.44 -7.41
CA GLN A 116 -4.18 6.62 -7.91
C GLN A 116 -5.53 6.26 -8.58
N LYS A 117 -5.74 4.97 -8.90
CA LYS A 117 -7.01 4.41 -9.39
C LYS A 117 -8.14 4.35 -8.35
N VAL A 118 -7.89 4.58 -7.06
CA VAL A 118 -8.95 4.59 -6.01
C VAL A 118 -9.56 5.99 -5.80
N ALA A 119 -8.99 7.04 -6.41
CA ALA A 119 -9.68 8.32 -6.58
C ALA A 119 -10.85 8.27 -7.60
N LEU A 120 -11.41 7.08 -7.85
CA LEU A 120 -12.67 6.87 -8.59
C LEU A 120 -13.89 6.83 -7.66
N GLN A 121 -13.76 7.18 -6.37
CA GLN A 121 -14.87 7.15 -5.42
C GLN A 121 -15.85 8.32 -5.51
N ASP A 122 -15.76 9.18 -6.53
CA ASP A 122 -16.82 10.15 -6.85
C ASP A 122 -17.21 10.17 -8.33
N ARG A 123 -16.92 9.09 -9.07
CA ARG A 123 -17.64 8.89 -10.33
C ARG A 123 -19.04 8.39 -9.98
N ARG A 124 -19.97 9.31 -9.72
CA ARG A 124 -21.41 9.03 -9.80
C ARG A 124 -21.65 8.44 -11.18
N LEU A 125 -21.69 7.11 -11.25
CA LEU A 125 -22.09 6.41 -12.46
C LEU A 125 -23.53 6.85 -12.72
N ASP A 126 -23.76 7.48 -13.87
CA ASP A 126 -25.07 7.92 -14.31
C ASP A 126 -25.91 6.69 -14.66
N LEU A 127 -26.41 6.05 -13.61
CA LEU A 127 -27.22 4.85 -13.65
C LEU A 127 -28.66 5.23 -13.29
N PRO A 128 -29.66 4.64 -13.96
CA PRO A 128 -31.06 4.81 -13.62
C PRO A 128 -31.32 4.25 -12.23
N ASP A 129 -32.30 4.83 -11.52
CA ASP A 129 -32.77 4.28 -10.26
C ASP A 129 -33.49 2.95 -10.53
N THR A 130 -32.75 1.87 -10.25
CA THR A 130 -33.18 0.48 -10.44
C THR A 130 -32.84 -0.34 -9.19
N PRO A 131 -33.67 -1.30 -8.77
CA PRO A 131 -33.40 -2.17 -7.61
C PRO A 131 -32.09 -2.96 -7.74
N CYS A 132 -31.54 -3.09 -8.95
CA CYS A 132 -30.31 -3.82 -9.24
C CYS A 132 -29.09 -2.91 -9.45
N ARG A 133 -29.13 -1.66 -8.97
CA ARG A 133 -28.03 -0.69 -9.15
C ARG A 133 -26.67 -1.25 -8.75
N ASP A 134 -26.60 -1.87 -7.58
CA ASP A 134 -25.35 -2.45 -7.04
C ASP A 134 -24.79 -3.55 -7.94
N ILE A 135 -25.65 -4.35 -8.56
CA ILE A 135 -25.25 -5.43 -9.49
C ILE A 135 -24.65 -4.81 -10.76
N ILE A 136 -25.29 -3.77 -11.28
CA ILE A 136 -24.80 -3.04 -12.47
C ILE A 136 -23.43 -2.41 -12.16
N GLU A 137 -23.27 -1.79 -11.00
CA GLU A 137 -21.99 -1.21 -10.56
C GLU A 137 -20.88 -2.26 -10.43
N GLN A 138 -21.17 -3.42 -9.82
CA GLN A 138 -20.21 -4.52 -9.72
C GLN A 138 -19.80 -5.04 -11.09
N GLN A 139 -20.75 -5.16 -12.02
CA GLN A 139 -20.49 -5.67 -13.36
C GLN A 139 -19.67 -4.68 -14.21
N ILE A 140 -19.94 -3.38 -14.08
CA ILE A 140 -19.13 -2.32 -14.70
C ILE A 140 -17.69 -2.41 -14.20
N LYS A 141 -17.47 -2.46 -12.88
CA LYS A 141 -16.12 -2.59 -12.29
C LYS A 141 -15.38 -3.82 -12.81
N LYS A 142 -16.08 -4.95 -12.93
CA LYS A 142 -15.51 -6.20 -13.45
C LYS A 142 -15.05 -6.06 -14.91
N ILE A 143 -15.84 -5.39 -15.76
CA ILE A 143 -15.51 -5.17 -17.18
C ILE A 143 -14.35 -4.18 -17.32
N GLU A 144 -14.38 -3.06 -16.60
CA GLU A 144 -13.30 -2.06 -16.61
C GLU A 144 -11.94 -2.67 -16.22
N MET A 145 -11.95 -3.55 -15.22
CA MET A 145 -10.75 -4.30 -14.81
C MET A 145 -10.29 -5.32 -15.85
N LYS A 146 -11.24 -6.12 -16.38
CA LYS A 146 -10.91 -7.21 -17.32
C LYS A 146 -10.39 -6.69 -18.66
N GLU A 147 -11.04 -5.67 -19.20
CA GLU A 147 -10.79 -5.16 -20.56
C GLU A 147 -9.85 -3.95 -20.55
N ASN A 148 -9.44 -3.46 -19.37
CA ASN A 148 -8.68 -2.22 -19.19
C ASN A 148 -9.32 -1.01 -19.90
N VAL A 149 -10.64 -0.93 -19.82
CA VAL A 149 -11.45 0.13 -20.42
C VAL A 149 -12.06 1.01 -19.35
N GLU A 150 -12.53 2.18 -19.77
CA GLU A 150 -13.31 3.06 -18.92
C GLU A 150 -14.77 3.05 -19.39
N PHE A 151 -15.69 2.84 -18.45
CA PHE A 151 -17.11 3.04 -18.66
C PHE A 151 -17.34 4.47 -19.15
N VAL A 152 -18.30 4.74 -20.03
CA VAL A 152 -18.65 6.12 -20.43
C VAL A 152 -20.08 6.42 -20.00
N SER A 153 -21.02 5.59 -20.44
CA SER A 153 -22.42 5.69 -20.08
C SER A 153 -23.14 4.34 -20.29
N LEU A 154 -24.23 4.17 -19.55
CA LEU A 154 -25.20 3.09 -19.74
C LEU A 154 -26.09 3.40 -20.95
N ILE A 155 -26.08 2.53 -21.95
CA ILE A 155 -26.96 2.67 -23.12
C ILE A 155 -28.30 1.95 -22.83
N SER A 156 -28.28 0.76 -22.22
CA SER A 156 -29.48 0.01 -21.80
C SER A 156 -29.11 -1.11 -20.81
N TYR A 157 -30.04 -1.71 -20.05
CA TYR A 157 -29.82 -2.91 -19.19
C TYR A 157 -30.91 -4.01 -19.30
N GLU A 158 -30.55 -5.28 -19.04
CA GLU A 158 -31.38 -6.51 -19.01
C GLU A 158 -31.45 -7.07 -17.63
N ILE A 159 -32.66 -7.29 -17.12
CA ILE A 159 -32.89 -8.07 -15.92
C ILE A 159 -33.67 -9.31 -16.32
N LYS A 160 -33.11 -10.50 -16.04
CA LYS A 160 -33.80 -11.78 -16.18
C LYS A 160 -34.16 -12.29 -14.79
N GLU A 161 -35.44 -12.22 -14.46
CA GLU A 161 -35.97 -12.77 -13.23
C GLU A 161 -36.46 -14.19 -13.50
N THR A 162 -35.95 -15.15 -12.74
CA THR A 162 -36.39 -16.55 -12.79
C THR A 162 -37.22 -16.83 -11.55
N PHE A 163 -38.51 -17.06 -11.72
CA PHE A 163 -39.41 -17.42 -10.62
C PHE A 163 -39.28 -18.91 -10.29
N LYS A 164 -39.65 -19.30 -9.06
CA LYS A 164 -39.58 -20.69 -8.57
C LYS A 164 -40.29 -21.71 -9.49
N ASP A 165 -41.23 -21.25 -10.31
CA ASP A 165 -42.02 -22.07 -11.24
C ASP A 165 -41.34 -22.26 -12.61
N GLY A 166 -40.08 -21.85 -12.77
CA GLY A 166 -39.33 -21.98 -14.02
C GLY A 166 -39.73 -21.00 -15.14
N LYS A 167 -40.73 -20.14 -14.89
CA LYS A 167 -41.13 -19.09 -15.82
C LYS A 167 -40.08 -17.97 -15.84
N GLN A 168 -39.57 -17.66 -17.03
CA GLN A 168 -38.65 -16.55 -17.29
C GLN A 168 -39.45 -15.37 -17.87
N SER A 169 -39.32 -14.19 -17.28
CA SER A 169 -39.81 -12.94 -17.88
C SER A 169 -38.60 -12.08 -18.22
N THR A 170 -38.48 -11.69 -19.49
CA THR A 170 -37.39 -10.82 -19.96
C THR A 170 -37.90 -9.40 -20.01
N ASN A 171 -37.40 -8.53 -19.13
CA ASN A 171 -37.59 -7.10 -19.29
C ASN A 171 -36.23 -6.41 -19.51
N LYS A 172 -36.02 -6.04 -20.78
CA LYS A 172 -35.02 -5.13 -21.36
C LYS A 172 -33.62 -5.72 -21.53
N LYS A 173 -32.70 -5.08 -22.27
CA LYS A 173 -31.40 -5.63 -22.75
C LYS A 173 -30.22 -4.72 -22.35
N VAL A 174 -29.04 -5.23 -21.98
CA VAL A 174 -27.88 -4.36 -21.61
C VAL A 174 -26.96 -3.97 -22.77
N HIS A 175 -26.69 -2.68 -22.97
CA HIS A 175 -25.65 -2.13 -23.83
C HIS A 175 -24.92 -0.99 -23.11
N PHE A 176 -23.62 -0.85 -23.35
CA PHE A 176 -22.80 0.21 -22.77
C PHE A 176 -21.81 0.76 -23.78
N ASN A 177 -21.51 2.06 -23.67
CA ASN A 177 -20.47 2.69 -24.46
C ASN A 177 -19.15 2.62 -23.69
N VAL A 178 -18.08 2.22 -24.37
CA VAL A 178 -16.78 1.92 -23.78
C VAL A 178 -15.70 2.70 -24.53
N ARG A 179 -14.76 3.32 -23.81
CA ARG A 179 -13.59 3.97 -24.41
C ARG A 179 -12.33 3.23 -23.99
N LYS A 180 -11.45 2.91 -24.95
CA LYS A 180 -10.11 2.39 -24.66
C LYS A 180 -9.31 3.47 -23.92
N ARG A 181 -8.65 3.07 -22.83
CA ARG A 181 -7.66 3.93 -22.19
C ARG A 181 -6.50 4.14 -23.17
N ARG A 182 -6.08 5.39 -23.35
CA ARG A 182 -4.88 5.70 -24.13
C ARG A 182 -3.67 5.35 -23.28
N ASP A 183 -2.75 4.59 -23.84
CA ASP A 183 -1.45 4.33 -23.23
C ASP A 183 -0.69 5.66 -23.14
N ILE A 184 -0.25 6.00 -21.92
CA ILE A 184 0.67 7.10 -21.63
C ILE A 184 2.00 6.47 -21.22
#